data_AF-A0A3B0ZXY0-F1
#
_entry.id   AF-A0A3B0ZXY0-F1
#
_cell.length_a   1.000
_cell.length_b   1.000
_cell.length_c   1.000
_cell.angle_alpha   90.00
_cell.angle_beta   90.00
_cell.angle_gamma   90.00
#
_symmetry.space_group_name_H-M   'P 1'
#
loop_
_entity.id
_entity.type
_entity.pdbx_description
1 polymer ?
#
loop_
_entity_poly.entity_id
_entity_poly.type
_entity_poly.pdbx_seq_one_letter_code
_entity_poly.pdbx_strand_id
1 'polypeptide(L)' 'MTDGISTKDKILDLASENLQLRGYNGFSYSHIAKQLGIRNAAIHYHFPSKANLGAAMIARYQKQFTRW' A
#
# COMPACT_ATOMS: atom_id res chain seq x y z
N MET A 1 -23.99 2.54 2.31
CA MET A 1 -23.43 1.86 1.13
C MET A 1 -22.01 1.48 1.48
N THR A 2 -21.72 0.20 1.73
CA THR A 2 -20.36 -0.27 1.97
C THR A 2 -19.61 -0.23 0.66
N ASP A 3 -18.95 0.88 0.38
CA ASP A 3 -17.95 0.95 -0.69
C ASP A 3 -16.92 -0.14 -0.38
N GLY A 4 -16.85 -1.16 -1.22
CA GLY A 4 -15.90 -2.25 -1.05
C GLY A 4 -14.48 -1.69 -1.06
N ILE A 5 -13.63 -2.14 -0.13
CA ILE A 5 -12.24 -1.70 -0.04
C ILE A 5 -11.57 -1.86 -1.42
N SER A 6 -11.08 -0.75 -1.98
CA SER A 6 -10.50 -0.74 -3.32
C SER A 6 -9.19 -1.53 -3.37
N THR A 7 -8.79 -2.01 -4.54
CA THR A 7 -7.48 -2.66 -4.72
C THR A 7 -6.33 -1.75 -4.27
N LYS A 8 -6.46 -0.44 -4.51
CA LYS A 8 -5.50 0.57 -4.04
C LYS A 8 -5.39 0.59 -2.52
N ASP A 9 -6.52 0.53 -1.82
CA ASP A 9 -6.53 0.52 -0.35
C ASP A 9 -5.94 -0.77 0.20
N LYS A 10 -6.28 -1.93 -0.39
CA LYS A 10 -5.68 -3.22 -0.03
C LYS A 10 -4.15 -3.23 -0.21
N ILE A 11 -3.65 -2.62 -1.30
CA ILE A 11 -2.21 -2.46 -1.52
C ILE A 11 -1.60 -1.58 -0.41
N LEU A 12 -2.24 -0.46 -0.06
CA LEU A 12 -1.76 0.44 0.98
C LEU A 12 -1.76 -0.21 2.36
N ASP A 13 -2.79 -0.97 2.71
CA ASP A 13 -2.88 -1.68 3.98
C ASP A 13 -1.70 -2.63 4.14
N LEU A 14 -1.50 -3.51 3.17
CA LEU A 14 -0.46 -4.52 3.22
C LEU A 14 0.95 -3.92 3.17
N ALA A 15 1.15 -2.89 2.34
CA ALA A 15 2.44 -2.20 2.26
C ALA A 15 2.75 -1.48 3.58
N SER A 16 1.75 -0.86 4.22
CA SER A 16 1.92 -0.13 5.49
C SER A 16 2.27 -1.07 6.63
N GLU A 17 1.60 -2.23 6.72
CA GLU A 17 1.91 -3.27 7.71
C GLU A 17 3.35 -3.76 7.56
N ASN A 18 3.78 -4.09 6.33
CA ASN A 18 5.15 -4.53 6.09
C ASN A 18 6.18 -3.43 6.36
N LEU A 19 5.87 -2.17 6.02
CA LEU A 19 6.72 -1.02 6.32
C LEU A 19 6.93 -0.85 7.83
N GLN A 20 5.87 -0.96 8.62
CA GLN A 20 5.96 -0.83 10.08
C GLN A 20 6.78 -1.96 10.70
N LEU A 21 6.59 -3.20 10.24
CA LEU A 21 7.23 -4.38 10.84
C LEU A 21 8.68 -4.59 10.38
N ARG A 22 9.00 -4.24 9.12
CA ARG A 22 10.25 -4.63 8.45
C ARG A 22 10.99 -3.45 7.80
N GLY A 23 10.48 -2.23 7.94
CA GLY A 23 11.04 -1.05 7.31
C GLY A 23 10.83 -1.01 5.78
N TYR A 24 11.39 0.01 5.13
CA TYR A 24 11.14 0.28 3.71
C TYR A 24 11.59 -0.86 2.78
N ASN A 25 12.67 -1.55 3.12
CA ASN A 25 13.16 -2.70 2.34
C ASN A 25 12.38 -4.00 2.62
N GLY A 26 11.47 -3.99 3.60
CA GLY A 26 10.69 -5.14 4.02
C GLY A 26 9.60 -5.60 3.05
N PHE A 27 9.32 -4.85 1.99
CA PHE A 27 8.33 -5.24 0.97
C PHE A 27 8.82 -4.99 -0.46
N SER A 28 8.24 -5.74 -1.38
CA SER A 28 8.36 -5.58 -2.83
C SER A 28 6.98 -5.69 -3.47
N TYR A 29 6.83 -5.18 -4.69
CA TYR A 29 5.56 -5.29 -5.41
C TYR A 29 5.21 -6.74 -5.72
N SER A 30 6.20 -7.57 -6.05
CA SER A 30 5.97 -9.00 -6.28
C SER A 30 5.42 -9.70 -5.03
N HIS A 31 5.91 -9.33 -3.85
CA HIS A 31 5.40 -9.86 -2.59
C HIS A 31 3.97 -9.42 -2.30
N ILE A 32 3.67 -8.13 -2.45
CA ILE A 32 2.31 -7.58 -2.29
C ILE A 32 1.35 -8.23 -3.28
N ALA A 33 1.75 -8.36 -4.54
CA ALA A 33 0.95 -8.96 -5.61
C ALA A 33 0.58 -10.40 -5.29
N LYS A 34 1.57 -11.17 -4.82
CA LYS A 34 1.38 -12.56 -4.41
C LYS A 34 0.40 -12.68 -3.25
N GLN A 35 0.53 -11.85 -2.22
CA GLN A 35 -0.36 -11.89 -1.05
C GLN A 35 -1.79 -11.47 -1.39
N LEU A 36 -1.98 -10.48 -2.26
CA LEU A 36 -3.29 -10.00 -2.67
C LEU A 36 -3.92 -10.84 -3.79
N GLY A 37 -3.20 -11.81 -4.35
CA GLY A 37 -3.66 -12.62 -5.48
C GLY A 37 -3.88 -11.80 -6.77
N ILE A 38 -3.14 -10.70 -6.94
CA ILE A 38 -3.25 -9.81 -8.11
C ILE A 38 -1.99 -9.85 -8.97
N ARG A 39 -2.09 -9.33 -10.19
CA ARG A 39 -0.93 -9.17 -11.07
C ARG A 39 -0.06 -8.02 -10.58
N ASN A 40 1.26 -8.16 -10.68
CA ASN A 40 2.21 -7.10 -10.36
C ASN A 40 1.92 -5.81 -11.17
N ALA A 41 1.50 -5.94 -12.43
CA ALA A 41 1.06 -4.82 -13.27
C ALA A 41 -0.09 -3.99 -12.65
N ALA A 42 -0.99 -4.61 -11.88
CA ALA A 42 -2.07 -3.90 -11.19
C ALA A 42 -1.52 -3.00 -10.05
N ILE A 43 -0.42 -3.39 -9.41
CA ILE A 43 0.23 -2.54 -8.41
C ILE A 43 0.89 -1.35 -9.10
N HIS A 44 1.62 -1.58 -10.20
CA HIS A 44 2.22 -0.50 -10.98
C HIS A 44 1.18 0.49 -11.52
N TYR A 45 -0.01 0.02 -11.90
CA TYR A 45 -1.12 0.88 -12.29
C TYR A 45 -1.52 1.86 -11.18
N HIS A 46 -1.57 1.40 -9.93
CA HIS A 46 -1.91 2.26 -8.78
C HIS A 46 -0.73 3.08 -8.26
N PHE A 47 0.48 2.52 -8.33
CA PHE A 47 1.69 3.08 -7.77
C PHE A 47 2.87 2.85 -8.73
N PRO A 48 3.20 3.84 -9.59
CA PRO A 48 4.23 3.68 -10.61
C PRO A 48 5.60 3.28 -10.07
N SER A 49 5.96 3.77 -8.87
CA SER A 49 7.20 3.43 -8.18
C SER A 49 6.98 3.14 -6.70
N LYS A 50 7.90 2.37 -6.09
CA LYS A 50 7.90 2.10 -4.65
C LYS A 50 7.94 3.38 -3.81
N ALA A 51 8.56 4.44 -4.31
CA ALA A 51 8.57 5.76 -3.66
C ALA A 51 7.17 6.41 -3.70
N ASN A 52 6.40 6.28 -4.79
CA ASN A 52 5.02 6.76 -4.84
C ASN A 52 4.13 6.00 -3.85
N LEU A 53 4.30 4.69 -3.71
CA LEU A 53 3.63 3.90 -2.66
C LEU A 53 4.04 4.38 -1.27
N GLY A 54 5.34 4.62 -1.05
CA GLY A 54 5.90 5.24 0.16
C GLY A 54 5.21 6.55 0.54
N ALA A 55 5.17 7.50 -0.39
CA ALA A 55 4.54 8.79 -0.20
C ALA A 55 3.05 8.68 0.09
N ALA A 56 2.34 7.77 -0.60
CA ALA A 56 0.92 7.53 -0.35
C ALA A 56 0.64 6.96 1.05
N MET A 57 1.51 6.08 1.56
CA MET A 57 1.42 5.58 2.94
C MET A 57 1.62 6.72 3.95
N ILE A 58 2.65 7.55 3.77
CA ILE A 58 2.91 8.70 4.66
C ILE A 58 1.72 9.67 4.66
N ALA A 59 1.18 10.00 3.49
CA ALA A 59 0.01 10.86 3.37
C ALA A 59 -1.22 10.27 4.08
N ARG A 60 -1.39 8.95 4.05
CA ARG A 60 -2.44 8.25 4.81
C ARG A 60 -2.22 8.34 6.31
N TYR A 61 -0.99 8.12 6.79
CA TYR A 61 -0.64 8.29 8.20
C TYR A 61 -0.91 9.71 8.70
N GLN A 62 -0.48 10.72 7.94
CA GLN A 62 -0.72 12.12 8.28
C GLN A 62 -2.22 12.40 8.45
N LYS A 63 -3.05 11.97 7.48
CA LYS A 63 -4.51 12.13 7.56
C LYS A 63 -5.14 11.44 8.77
N GLN A 64 -4.65 10.26 9.15
CA GLN A 64 -5.14 9.53 10.33
C GLN A 64 -4.72 10.24 11.62
N PHE A 65 -3.50 10.76 11.67
CA PHE A 65 -2.95 11.45 12.83
C PHE A 65 -3.63 12.81 13.08
N THR A 66 -3.92 13.58 12.03
CA THR A 66 -4.62 14.88 12.17
C THR A 66 -6.11 14.74 12.55
N ARG A 67 -6.64 13.51 12.57
CA ARG A 67 -8.03 13.22 12.96
C ARG A 67 -8.17 12.85 14.45
N TRP A 68 -7.06 12.79 15.17
CA TRP A 68 -7.04 12.70 16.63
C TRP A 68 -7.15 14.11 17.23
#